data_AF-A0A2Z6PDW6-F1
#
_entry.id   AF-A0A2Z6PDW6-F1
#
_cell.length_a   1.000
_cell.length_b   1.000
_cell.length_c   1.000
_cell.angle_alpha   90.00
_cell.angle_beta   90.00
_cell.angle_gamma   90.00
#
_symmetry.space_group_name_H-M   'P 1'
#
loop_
_entity.id
_entity.type
_entity.pdbx_description
1 polymer ?
#
loop_
_entity_poly.entity_id
_entity_poly.type
_entity_poly.pdbx_seq_one_letter_code
_entity_poly.pdbx_strand_id
1 'polypeptide(L)'
;MEIISDRIEMHKNIGIQRDNWNKLLLSSINMMTLSASTMVGLAAVASTGAEASLIALKVSSTILYMASTGLLLFMNKVQPSQLAEEQRNAVLLMHLGL
;
A
#
# COMPACT_ATOMS: atom_id res chain seq x y z
N MET A 1 -27.70 -26.98 4.72
CA MET A 1 -26.97 -26.73 3.45
C MET A 1 -26.70 -25.24 3.25
N GLU A 2 -27.65 -24.33 3.49
CA GLU A 2 -27.43 -22.87 3.32
C GLU A 2 -26.28 -22.29 4.16
N ILE A 3 -26.19 -22.61 5.45
CA ILE A 3 -25.11 -22.12 6.33
C ILE A 3 -23.70 -22.47 5.81
N ILE A 4 -23.57 -23.62 5.14
CA ILE A 4 -22.30 -24.05 4.56
C ILE A 4 -22.02 -23.25 3.29
N SER A 5 -23.04 -23.03 2.46
CA SER A 5 -22.95 -22.19 1.25
C SER A 5 -22.53 -20.76 1.60
N ASP A 6 -23.18 -20.15 2.59
CA ASP A 6 -22.86 -18.79 3.06
C ASP A 6 -21.42 -18.68 3.57
N ARG A 7 -20.95 -19.68 4.33
CA ARG A 7 -19.57 -19.72 4.81
C ARG A 7 -18.56 -19.80 3.67
N ILE A 8 -18.85 -20.58 2.63
CA ILE A 8 -17.98 -20.71 1.45
C ILE A 8 -17.91 -19.38 0.70
N GLU A 9 -19.05 -18.72 0.51
CA GLU A 9 -19.12 -17.42 -0.15
C GLU A 9 -18.36 -16.34 0.64
N MET A 10 -18.49 -16.33 1.97
CA MET A 10 -17.73 -15.43 2.84
C MET A 10 -16.20 -15.62 2.69
N HIS A 11 -15.71 -16.86 2.70
CA HIS A 11 -14.27 -17.13 2.52
C HIS A 11 -13.77 -16.69 1.14
N LYS A 12 -14.58 -16.91 0.10
CA LYS A 12 -14.27 -16.44 -1.26
C LYS A 12 -14.15 -14.92 -1.32
N ASN A 13 -15.10 -14.20 -0.73
CA ASN A 13 -15.10 -12.74 -0.71
C ASN A 13 -13.89 -12.18 0.06
N ILE A 14 -13.52 -12.78 1.20
CA ILE A 14 -12.30 -12.41 1.95
C ILE A 14 -11.04 -12.61 1.10
N GLY A 15 -10.94 -13.73 0.39
CA GLY A 15 -9.82 -14.00 -0.52
C GLY A 15 -9.69 -12.94 -1.62
N ILE A 16 -10.80 -12.58 -2.26
CA ILE A 16 -10.84 -11.55 -3.30
C ILE A 16 -10.48 -10.18 -2.72
N GLN A 17 -10.99 -9.81 -1.55
CA GLN A 17 -10.67 -8.54 -0.89
C GLN A 17 -9.17 -8.42 -0.58
N ARG A 18 -8.55 -9.48 -0.07
CA ARG A 18 -7.11 -9.53 0.20
C ARG A 18 -6.30 -9.38 -1.10
N ASP A 19 -6.69 -10.06 -2.16
CA ASP A 19 -5.99 -9.98 -3.45
C ASP A 19 -6.12 -8.59 -4.09
N ASN A 20 -7.31 -7.99 -4.04
CA ASN A 20 -7.53 -6.63 -4.53
C ASN A 20 -6.72 -5.63 -3.71
N TRP A 21 -6.69 -5.79 -2.38
CA TRP A 21 -5.89 -4.95 -1.50
C TRP A 21 -4.41 -5.04 -1.85
N ASN A 22 -3.86 -6.25 -1.98
CA ASN A 22 -2.46 -6.45 -2.37
C ASN A 22 -2.11 -5.83 -3.72
N LYS A 23 -3.05 -5.78 -4.66
CA LYS A 23 -2.83 -5.18 -5.99
C LYS A 23 -3.05 -3.67 -6.01
N LEU A 24 -3.82 -3.11 -5.08
CA LEU A 24 -4.32 -1.73 -5.09
C LEU A 24 -3.22 -0.70 -5.36
N LEU A 25 -2.09 -0.76 -4.63
CA LEU A 25 -0.98 0.18 -4.79
C LEU A 25 0.29 -0.48 -5.32
N LEU A 26 0.24 -1.75 -5.69
CA LEU A 26 1.42 -2.52 -6.09
C LEU A 26 2.13 -1.88 -7.29
N SER A 27 1.37 -1.50 -8.32
CA SER A 27 1.93 -0.85 -9.52
C SER A 27 2.59 0.49 -9.18
N SER A 28 1.92 1.31 -8.35
CA SER A 28 2.43 2.62 -7.93
C SER A 28 3.71 2.51 -7.10
N ILE A 29 3.75 1.58 -6.14
CA ILE A 29 4.93 1.29 -5.31
C ILE A 29 6.10 0.82 -6.18
N ASN A 30 5.85 -0.06 -7.14
CA ASN A 30 6.86 -0.52 -8.10
C ASN A 30 7.39 0.64 -8.96
N MET A 31 6.51 1.48 -9.48
CA MET A 31 6.91 2.64 -10.29
C MET A 31 7.67 3.70 -9.48
N MET A 32 7.28 3.95 -8.22
CA MET A 32 8.02 4.83 -7.32
C MET A 32 9.43 4.29 -7.04
N THR A 33 9.55 2.99 -6.79
CA THR A 33 10.83 2.32 -6.53
C THR A 33 11.73 2.34 -7.77
N LEU A 34 11.16 2.09 -8.96
CA LEU A 34 11.86 2.18 -10.24
C LEU A 34 12.33 3.61 -10.53
N SER A 35 11.46 4.60 -10.31
CA SER A 35 11.78 6.02 -10.50
C SER A 35 12.89 6.47 -9.55
N ALA A 36 12.82 6.08 -8.27
CA ALA A 36 13.85 6.34 -7.27
C ALA A 36 15.19 5.72 -7.68
N SER A 37 15.19 4.46 -8.12
CA SER A 37 16.39 3.77 -8.62
C SER A 37 16.98 4.47 -9.84
N THR A 38 16.13 4.97 -10.73
CA THR A 38 16.55 5.71 -11.92
C THR A 38 17.20 7.04 -11.52
N MET A 39 16.61 7.77 -10.57
CA MET A 39 17.18 9.01 -10.04
C MET A 39 18.54 8.81 -9.35
N VAL A 40 18.69 7.73 -8.57
CA VAL A 40 19.99 7.33 -7.99
C VAL A 40 21.00 6.98 -9.09
N GLY A 41 20.57 6.22 -10.09
CA GLY A 41 21.38 5.88 -11.26
C GLY A 41 21.89 7.12 -11.99
N LEU A 42 21.00 8.05 -12.34
CA LEU A 42 21.37 9.32 -12.99
C LEU A 42 22.31 10.15 -12.12
N ALA A 43 22.06 10.23 -10.81
CA ALA A 43 22.93 10.92 -9.87
C ALA A 43 24.32 10.28 -9.76
N ALA A 44 24.49 9.00 -10.08
CA ALA A 44 25.79 8.34 -10.06
C ALA A 44 26.66 8.65 -11.29
N VAL A 45 26.04 8.94 -12.45
CA VAL A 45 26.75 9.18 -13.72
C VAL A 45 26.84 10.66 -14.10
N ALA A 46 26.18 11.56 -13.38
CA ALA A 46 26.18 12.98 -13.68
C ALA A 46 27.56 13.63 -13.45
N SER A 47 28.00 14.47 -14.41
CA SER A 47 29.30 15.14 -14.40
C SER A 47 29.39 16.36 -13.48
N THR A 48 30.62 16.76 -13.13
CA THR A 48 30.93 17.95 -12.32
C THR A 48 30.40 19.22 -12.99
N GLY A 49 29.45 19.91 -12.34
CA GLY A 49 28.81 21.14 -12.85
C GLY A 49 27.32 21.27 -12.50
N ALA A 50 26.68 20.18 -12.06
CA ALA A 50 25.25 20.15 -11.72
C ALA A 50 24.99 19.78 -10.24
N GLU A 51 25.77 20.32 -9.31
CA GLU A 51 25.74 19.95 -7.87
C GLU A 51 24.34 20.09 -7.24
N ALA A 52 23.63 21.19 -7.53
CA ALA A 52 22.27 21.41 -7.04
C ALA A 52 21.27 20.36 -7.59
N SER A 53 21.42 19.96 -8.86
CA SER A 53 20.58 18.96 -9.50
C SER A 53 20.86 17.54 -8.98
N LEU A 54 22.13 17.25 -8.69
CA LEU A 54 22.59 16.02 -8.03
C LEU A 54 21.99 15.86 -6.63
N ILE A 55 22.02 16.92 -5.82
CA ILE A 55 21.40 16.94 -4.50
C ILE A 55 19.88 16.73 -4.62
N ALA A 56 19.23 17.43 -5.54
CA ALA A 56 17.79 17.28 -5.78
C ALA A 56 17.41 15.84 -6.18
N LEU A 57 18.18 15.19 -7.06
CA LEU A 57 17.96 13.79 -7.44
C LEU A 57 18.09 12.83 -6.26
N LYS A 58 19.14 12.98 -5.43
CA LYS A 58 19.36 12.15 -4.24
C LYS A 58 18.27 12.33 -3.18
N VAL A 59 17.86 13.58 -2.94
CA VAL A 59 16.78 13.89 -1.99
C VAL A 59 15.46 13.32 -2.51
N SER A 60 15.14 13.54 -3.79
CA SER A 60 13.91 13.04 -4.41
C SER A 60 13.85 11.51 -4.39
N SER A 61 14.95 10.82 -4.72
CA SER A 61 14.99 9.36 -4.64
C SER A 61 14.78 8.84 -3.22
N THR A 62 15.38 9.51 -2.23
CA THR A 62 15.22 9.14 -0.81
C THR A 62 13.77 9.31 -0.35
N ILE A 63 13.11 10.42 -0.72
CA ILE A 63 11.69 10.65 -0.43
C ILE A 63 10.83 9.56 -1.07
N LEU A 64 11.08 9.21 -2.33
CA LEU A 64 10.33 8.16 -3.02
C LEU A 64 10.51 6.78 -2.38
N TYR A 65 11.72 6.42 -1.96
CA TYR A 65 11.95 5.18 -1.21
C TYR A 65 11.25 5.18 0.16
N MET A 66 11.28 6.31 0.88
CA MET A 66 10.56 6.46 2.15
C MET A 66 9.05 6.35 1.95
N ALA A 67 8.49 7.02 0.95
CA ALA A 67 7.08 6.93 0.61
C ALA A 67 6.67 5.50 0.19
N SER A 68 7.49 4.83 -0.62
CA SER A 68 7.28 3.44 -1.04
C SER A 68 7.23 2.50 0.17
N THR A 69 8.21 2.64 1.07
CA THR A 69 8.28 1.87 2.32
C THR A 69 7.08 2.17 3.23
N GLY A 70 6.70 3.43 3.36
CA GLY A 70 5.54 3.85 4.16
C GLY A 70 4.23 3.26 3.65
N LEU A 71 4.00 3.28 2.34
CA LEU A 71 2.82 2.68 1.73
C LEU A 71 2.81 1.16 1.91
N LEU A 72 3.96 0.48 1.78
CA LEU A 72 4.08 -0.95 2.07
C LEU A 72 3.72 -1.26 3.53
N LEU A 73 4.22 -0.48 4.48
CA LEU A 73 3.88 -0.65 5.90
C LEU A 73 2.38 -0.46 6.15
N PHE A 74 1.79 0.58 5.55
CA PHE A 74 0.35 0.83 5.63
C PHE A 74 -0.46 -0.34 5.08
N MET A 75 -0.14 -0.83 3.89
CA MET A 75 -0.86 -1.95 3.27
C MET A 75 -0.72 -3.26 4.05
N ASN A 76 0.41 -3.48 4.72
CA ASN A 76 0.61 -4.67 5.57
C ASN A 76 -0.13 -4.57 6.92
N LYS A 77 -0.26 -3.36 7.46
CA LYS A 77 -0.91 -3.14 8.77
C LYS A 77 -2.42 -3.01 8.66
N VAL A 78 -2.93 -2.40 7.59
CA VAL A 78 -4.37 -2.26 7.34
C VAL A 78 -4.86 -3.49 6.61
N GLN A 79 -5.66 -4.31 7.29
CA GLN A 79 -6.33 -5.46 6.69
C GLN A 79 -7.80 -5.12 6.41
N PRO A 80 -8.26 -5.15 5.15
CA PRO A 80 -9.65 -4.84 4.79
C PRO A 80 -10.68 -5.72 5.50
N SER A 81 -10.35 -6.99 5.71
CA SER A 81 -11.22 -7.93 6.41
C SER A 81 -11.39 -7.58 7.89
N GLN A 82 -10.33 -7.08 8.54
CA GLN A 82 -10.38 -6.60 9.93
C GLN A 82 -11.21 -5.31 10.01
N LEU A 83 -10.99 -4.37 9.09
CA LEU A 83 -11.77 -3.14 9.04
C LEU A 83 -13.25 -3.41 8.81
N ALA A 84 -13.59 -4.35 7.91
CA ALA A 84 -14.99 -4.74 7.68
C ALA A 84 -15.65 -5.35 8.93
N GLU A 85 -14.89 -6.13 9.73
CA GLU A 85 -15.37 -6.70 10.98
C GLU A 85 -15.51 -5.64 12.09
N GLU A 86 -14.56 -4.73 12.23
CA GLU A 86 -14.63 -3.59 13.14
C GLU A 86 -15.80 -2.66 12.78
N GLN A 87 -16.05 -2.41 11.49
CA GLN A 87 -17.20 -1.63 11.04
C GLN A 87 -18.52 -2.34 11.36
N ARG A 88 -18.61 -3.66 11.15
CA ARG A 88 -19.80 -4.45 11.54
C ARG A 88 -20.04 -4.37 13.05
N ASN A 89 -18.98 -4.49 13.85
CA ASN A 89 -19.06 -4.40 15.30
C ASN A 89 -19.45 -2.97 15.77
N ALA A 90 -18.90 -1.93 15.15
CA ALA A 90 -19.24 -0.54 15.44
C ALA A 90 -20.71 -0.23 15.11
N VAL A 91 -21.24 -0.74 14.00
CA VAL A 91 -22.66 -0.61 13.63
C VAL A 91 -23.56 -1.35 14.63
N LEU A 92 -23.18 -2.56 15.06
CA LEU A 92 -23.92 -3.29 16.09
C LEU A 92 -23.92 -2.51 17.43
N LEU A 93 -22.78 -1.95 17.83
CA LEU A 93 -22.67 -1.11 19.03
C LEU A 93 -23.53 0.16 18.93
N MET A 94 -23.50 0.86 17.80
CA MET A 94 -24.38 2.02 17.56
C MET A 94 -25.86 1.64 17.63
N HIS A 95 -26.24 0.48 17.10
CA HIS A 95 -27.63 0.05 17.10
C HIS A 95 -28.11 -0.42 18.48
N LEU A 96 -27.19 -0.89 19.34
CA LEU A 96 -27.45 -1.35 20.72
C LEU A 96 -27.45 -0.21 21.76
N GLY A 97 -27.27 1.05 21.36
CA GLY A 97 -27.53 2.21 22.20
C GLY A 97 -26.44 2.50 23.23
N LEU A 98 -25.23 2.82 22.74
CA LEU A 98 -24.26 3.65 23.46
C LEU A 98 -24.11 5.00 22.73
#